data_AF-A0A6I8MCR4-F1
#
_entry.id   AF-A0A6I8MCR4-F1
#
_cell.length_a   1.000
_cell.length_b   1.000
_cell.length_c   1.000
_cell.angle_alpha   90.00
_cell.angle_beta   90.00
_cell.angle_gamma   90.00
#
_symmetry.space_group_name_H-M   'P 1'
#
loop_
_entity.id
_entity.type
_entity.pdbx_description
1 polymer ?
#
loop_
_entity_poly.entity_id
_entity_poly.type
_entity_poly.pdbx_seq_one_letter_code
_entity_poly.pdbx_strand_id
1 'polypeptide(L)'
;MAKTYTVTAERGSDVWVLECVELGAVSQTKRLDHAAAEMREAMAYQAGASPDSFNIVVEAILPSNIAELKTRADEQRKKVPGNWLPQ
;
A
#
# COMPACT_ATOMS: atom_id res chain seq x y z
N MET A 1 -1.54 -21.20 -16.58
CA MET A 1 -1.02 -19.82 -16.57
C MET A 1 -1.57 -19.14 -15.33
N ALA A 2 -0.72 -18.45 -14.56
CA ALA A 2 -1.17 -17.67 -13.41
C ALA A 2 -1.90 -16.41 -13.90
N LYS A 3 -3.03 -16.06 -13.28
CA LYS A 3 -3.75 -14.81 -13.56
C LYS A 3 -3.18 -13.71 -12.67
N THR A 4 -2.99 -12.53 -13.25
CA THR A 4 -2.51 -11.35 -12.51
C THR A 4 -3.66 -10.64 -11.83
N TYR A 5 -3.47 -10.32 -10.55
CA TYR A 5 -4.39 -9.56 -9.72
C TYR A 5 -3.66 -8.39 -9.08
N THR A 6 -4.37 -7.28 -8.95
CA THR A 6 -3.89 -6.12 -8.19
C THR A 6 -4.40 -6.21 -6.76
N VAL A 7 -3.47 -6.04 -5.82
CA VAL A 7 -3.73 -5.88 -4.39
C VAL A 7 -3.42 -4.43 -4.03
N THR A 8 -4.39 -3.73 -3.47
CA THR A 8 -4.13 -2.43 -2.85
C THR A 8 -3.55 -2.65 -1.46
N ALA A 9 -2.55 -1.85 -1.10
CA ALA A 9 -1.95 -1.84 0.23
C ALA A 9 -2.09 -0.45 0.85
N GLU A 10 -2.93 -0.32 1.86
CA GLU A 10 -3.12 0.93 2.60
C GLU A 10 -2.34 0.89 3.91
N ARG A 11 -1.59 1.95 4.21
CA ARG A 11 -0.89 2.05 5.50
C ARG A 11 -1.89 2.44 6.60
N GLY A 12 -2.30 1.46 7.39
CA GLY A 12 -2.95 1.69 8.69
C GLY A 12 -1.97 2.15 9.76
N SER A 13 -2.45 2.33 10.99
CA SER A 13 -1.66 2.84 12.12
C SER A 13 -0.46 1.95 12.49
N ASP A 14 -0.66 0.63 12.57
CA ASP A 14 0.40 -0.33 12.93
C ASP A 14 0.68 -1.35 11.81
N VAL A 15 -0.33 -1.72 11.02
CA VAL A 15 -0.23 -2.68 9.91
C VAL A 15 -0.55 -2.06 8.55
N TRP A 16 -0.14 -2.73 7.48
CA TRP A 16 -0.67 -2.55 6.13
C TRP A 16 -1.94 -3.37 6.00
N VAL A 17 -3.01 -2.74 5.52
CA VAL A 17 -4.25 -3.42 5.12
C VAL A 17 -4.14 -3.73 3.64
N LEU A 18 -4.41 -4.97 3.27
CA LEU A 18 -4.24 -5.49 1.91
C LEU A 18 -5.60 -5.94 1.38
N GLU A 19 -5.95 -5.54 0.17
CA GLU A 19 -7.24 -5.89 -0.43
C GLU A 19 -7.08 -6.26 -1.91
N CYS A 20 -7.66 -7.40 -2.29
CA CYS A 20 -7.92 -7.76 -3.68
C CYS A 20 -9.43 -7.70 -3.93
N VAL A 21 -9.90 -6.56 -4.45
CA VAL A 21 -11.33 -6.30 -4.68
C VAL A 21 -11.95 -7.34 -5.61
N GLU A 22 -11.21 -7.78 -6.63
CA GLU A 22 -11.72 -8.74 -7.63
C GLU A 22 -12.09 -10.10 -7.02
N LEU A 23 -11.33 -10.55 -6.01
CA LEU A 23 -11.59 -11.82 -5.32
C LEU A 23 -12.32 -11.63 -3.98
N GLY A 24 -12.54 -10.39 -3.55
CA GLY A 24 -13.08 -10.07 -2.23
C GLY A 24 -12.19 -10.58 -1.08
N ALA A 25 -10.87 -10.66 -1.32
CA ALA A 25 -9.90 -11.15 -0.34
C ALA A 25 -9.24 -9.98 0.39
N VAL A 26 -9.17 -10.06 1.71
CA VAL A 26 -8.56 -9.05 2.59
C VAL A 26 -7.58 -9.71 3.54
N SER A 27 -6.41 -9.10 3.75
CA SER A 27 -5.42 -9.52 4.73
C SER A 27 -4.69 -8.30 5.32
N GLN A 28 -3.75 -8.55 6.24
CA GLN A 28 -2.94 -7.50 6.85
C GLN A 28 -1.53 -7.98 7.16
N THR A 29 -0.55 -7.09 7.09
CA THR A 29 0.85 -7.40 7.42
C THR A 29 1.58 -6.22 8.04
N LYS A 30 2.60 -6.48 8.86
CA LYS A 30 3.45 -5.41 9.40
C LYS A 30 4.42 -4.85 8.37
N ARG A 31 4.77 -5.62 7.34
CA ARG A 31 5.79 -5.24 6.37
C ARG A 31 5.27 -5.39 4.94
N LEU A 32 5.42 -4.33 4.15
CA LEU A 32 4.88 -4.29 2.78
C LEU A 32 5.54 -5.33 1.85
N ASP A 33 6.80 -5.69 2.08
CA ASP A 33 7.51 -6.72 1.32
C ASP A 33 6.89 -8.13 1.49
N HIS A 34 6.13 -8.36 2.55
CA HIS A 34 5.40 -9.61 2.77
C HIS A 34 4.01 -9.62 2.12
N ALA A 35 3.51 -8.48 1.62
CA ALA A 35 2.12 -8.33 1.19
C ALA A 35 1.70 -9.33 0.10
N ALA A 36 2.56 -9.54 -0.89
CA ALA A 36 2.27 -10.48 -1.98
C ALA A 36 2.21 -11.94 -1.50
N ALA A 37 3.00 -12.31 -0.48
CA ALA A 37 2.97 -13.65 0.10
C ALA A 37 1.69 -13.86 0.92
N GLU A 38 1.38 -12.92 1.80
CA GLU A 38 0.17 -12.94 2.64
C GLU A 38 -1.10 -13.00 1.80
N MET A 39 -1.17 -12.19 0.73
CA MET A 39 -2.35 -12.16 -0.14
C MET A 39 -2.48 -13.40 -1.00
N ARG A 40 -1.37 -14.07 -1.36
CA ARG A 40 -1.46 -15.31 -2.13
C ARG A 40 -2.21 -16.40 -1.37
N GLU A 41 -1.90 -16.56 -0.09
CA GLU A 41 -2.58 -17.52 0.78
C GLU A 41 -4.06 -17.14 0.98
N ALA A 42 -4.33 -15.87 1.27
CA ALA A 42 -5.70 -15.38 1.46
C ALA A 42 -6.56 -15.55 0.19
N MET A 43 -6.02 -15.22 -0.99
CA MET A 43 -6.71 -15.37 -2.28
C MET A 43 -6.91 -16.84 -2.64
N ALA A 44 -5.92 -17.70 -2.39
CA ALA A 44 -6.03 -19.14 -2.60
C ALA A 44 -7.14 -19.76 -1.75
N TYR A 45 -7.19 -19.38 -0.48
CA TYR A 45 -8.27 -19.80 0.42
C TYR A 45 -9.64 -19.31 -0.06
N GLN A 46 -9.75 -18.02 -0.39
CA GLN A 46 -11.00 -17.39 -0.83
C GLN A 46 -11.53 -17.98 -2.14
N ALA A 47 -10.65 -18.31 -3.08
CA ALA A 47 -11.01 -18.83 -4.40
C ALA A 47 -11.06 -20.37 -4.46
N GLY A 48 -10.66 -21.08 -3.40
CA GLY A 48 -10.54 -22.54 -3.40
C GLY A 48 -9.58 -23.07 -4.46
N ALA A 49 -8.51 -22.32 -4.75
CA ALA A 49 -7.57 -22.60 -5.84
C ALA A 49 -6.12 -22.69 -5.34
N SER A 50 -5.24 -23.26 -6.18
CA SER A 50 -3.82 -23.34 -5.84
C SER A 50 -3.19 -21.94 -5.74
N PRO A 51 -2.34 -21.66 -4.73
CA PRO A 51 -1.52 -20.45 -4.63
C PRO A 51 -0.73 -20.11 -5.92
N ASP A 52 -0.32 -21.12 -6.69
CA ASP A 52 0.44 -20.94 -7.94
C ASP A 52 -0.41 -20.37 -9.09
N SER A 53 -1.72 -20.25 -8.89
CA SER A 53 -2.65 -19.69 -9.87
C SER A 53 -2.63 -18.16 -9.87
N PHE A 54 -1.98 -17.54 -8.89
CA PHE A 54 -2.03 -16.10 -8.65
C PHE A 54 -0.67 -15.44 -8.89
N ASN A 55 -0.65 -14.51 -9.85
CA ASN A 55 0.38 -13.48 -9.93
C ASN A 55 -0.17 -12.22 -9.24
N ILE A 56 0.60 -11.63 -8.32
CA ILE A 56 0.11 -10.53 -7.48
C ILE A 56 0.99 -9.30 -7.70
N VAL A 57 0.35 -8.19 -8.05
CA VAL A 57 0.95 -6.86 -8.10
C VAL A 57 0.41 -6.08 -6.90
N VAL A 58 1.30 -5.56 -6.08
CA VAL A 58 0.93 -4.78 -4.89
C VAL A 58 1.08 -3.29 -5.19
N GLU A 59 0.00 -2.53 -5.03
CA GLU A 59 -0.05 -1.09 -5.21
C GLU A 59 -0.28 -0.42 -3.85
N ALA A 60 0.72 0.31 -3.36
CA ALA A 60 0.58 1.08 -2.13
C ALA A 60 -0.27 2.33 -2.39
N ILE A 61 -1.41 2.43 -1.73
CA ILE A 61 -2.27 3.61 -1.78
C ILE A 61 -1.96 4.51 -0.57
N LEU A 62 -1.81 5.81 -0.82
CA LEU A 62 -1.76 6.78 0.26
C LEU A 62 -3.17 6.88 0.86
N PRO A 63 -3.33 6.71 2.17
CA PRO A 63 -4.63 6.90 2.78
C PRO A 63 -5.10 8.33 2.51
N SER A 64 -6.39 8.49 2.29
CA SER A 64 -7.02 9.78 1.98
C SER A 64 -6.79 10.84 3.07
N ASN A 65 -6.49 10.44 4.31
CA ASN A 65 -6.11 11.34 5.41
C ASN A 65 -4.68 11.92 5.31
N ILE A 66 -3.78 11.35 4.48
CA ILE A 66 -2.41 11.84 4.28
C ILE A 66 -2.28 12.70 3.02
N ALA A 67 -3.23 12.62 2.09
CA ALA A 67 -3.32 13.58 0.98
C ALA A 67 -3.37 15.03 1.48
N GLU A 68 -4.06 15.28 2.61
CA GLU A 68 -4.10 16.60 3.26
C GLU A 68 -2.78 17.00 3.95
N LEU A 69 -2.01 16.03 4.49
CA LEU A 69 -0.71 16.28 5.11
C LEU A 69 0.39 16.58 4.08
N LYS A 70 0.31 16.00 2.88
CA LYS A 70 1.21 16.34 1.76
C LYS A 70 1.08 17.79 1.32
N THR A 71 -0.14 18.33 1.29
CA THR A 71 -0.38 19.76 0.97
C THR A 71 0.36 20.70 1.94
N ARG A 72 0.38 20.38 3.24
CA ARG A 72 1.13 21.18 4.24
C ARG A 72 2.66 21.05 4.12
N ALA A 73 3.16 19.88 3.72
CA ALA A 73 4.60 19.69 3.50
C ALA A 73 5.11 20.49 2.28
N ASP A 74 4.31 20.57 1.21
CA ASP A 74 4.62 21.41 0.04
C ASP A 74 4.57 22.92 0.36
N GLU A 75 3.69 23.36 1.27
CA GLU A 75 3.64 24.75 1.74
C GLU A 75 4.88 25.16 2.55
N GLN A 76 5.47 24.25 3.34
CA GLN A 76 6.70 24.52 4.10
C GLN A 76 7.92 24.64 3.19
N ARG A 77 7.94 23.96 2.04
CA ARG A 77 9.02 24.07 1.04
C ARG A 77 9.04 25.43 0.32
N LYS A 78 7.92 26.17 0.35
CA LYS A 78 7.79 27.51 -0.25
C LYS A 78 8.17 28.68 0.67
N LYS A 79 8.47 28.43 1.95
CA LYS A 79 8.78 29.49 2.95
C LYS A 79 10.24 29.52 3.42
N VAL A 80 11.19 29.33 2.50
CA VAL A 80 12.58 29.76 2.72
C VAL A 80 12.96 30.88 1.75
N PRO A 81 12.54 32.14 1.99
CA PRO A 81 13.28 33.28 1.44
C PRO A 81 14.60 33.37 2.21
N GLY A 82 15.71 33.26 1.48
CA GLY A 82 17.06 33.24 2.04
C GLY A 82 17.36 34.50 2.86
N ASN A 83 17.88 34.29 4.07
CA ASN A 83 18.73 35.27 4.75
C ASN A 83 19.60 34.55 5.78
N TRP A 84 20.79 34.11 5.38
CA TRP A 84 21.82 33.68 6.30
C TRP A 84 23.14 34.31 5.88
N LEU A 85 23.55 35.35 6.61
CA LEU A 85 24.93 35.83 6.68
C LEU A 85 25.25 35.94 8.18
N PRO A 86 26.26 35.23 8.70
CA PRO A 86 26.74 35.46 10.06
C PRO A 86 27.65 36.70 10.07
N GLN A 87 27.48 37.55 11.08
CA GLN A 87 28.43 38.61 11.47
C GLN A 87 29.46 38.02 12.43
#